data_AF-A0A0F3GPH6-F1
#
_entry.id   AF-A0A0F3GPH6-F1
#
_cell.length_a   1.000
_cell.length_b   1.000
_cell.length_c   1.000
_cell.angle_alpha   90.00
_cell.angle_beta   90.00
_cell.angle_gamma   90.00
#
_symmetry.space_group_name_H-M   'P 1'
#
loop_
_entity.id
_entity.type
_entity.pdbx_description
1 polymer ?
#
loop_
_entity_poly.entity_id
_entity_poly.type
_entity_poly.pdbx_seq_one_letter_code
_entity_poly.pdbx_strand_id
1 'polypeptide(L)'
;MALRLSTGLRNKMLGINTNMFTNGTFASDFTGWSQLSGTTVRNSGTGADGSAGFASCTGSGAAVGKFTTAAAITVKSNQLYRVSYYYQKPVSGGVSGKCMVGSTSGGNELLEVIHDDAAGSWVKKDLVFRTGSSTTSIYLSFETSSTGASDVCYFDEITLSHAAASVQEIFRKGFIKIYTGSQPTTSNDAPTGTLLCTIYSDGSAAGLTFGDSSAGVLAKTVGETWSGTAVATGTAGWFRLVAPSDGGSSSQTDERLDGSVATSGAQLNMSSTSISSGAVQTISTFSITMPAE
;
A
#
# COMPACT_ATOMS: atom_id res chain seq x y z
N MET A 1 14.23 26.46 2.44
CA MET A 1 13.55 25.72 3.53
C MET A 1 13.68 24.23 3.23
N ALA A 2 13.69 23.34 4.22
CA ALA A 2 13.65 21.89 3.95
C ALA A 2 12.23 21.44 3.57
N LEU A 3 12.10 20.32 2.85
CA LEU A 3 10.80 19.71 2.58
C LEU A 3 10.15 19.25 3.90
N ARG A 4 8.85 19.49 4.06
CA ARG A 4 8.10 18.96 5.20
C ARG A 4 7.51 17.61 4.81
N LEU A 5 7.72 16.61 5.66
CA LEU A 5 7.21 15.26 5.46
C LEU A 5 6.03 15.02 6.41
N SER A 6 4.99 14.32 5.97
CA SER A 6 3.92 13.89 6.87
C SER A 6 4.36 12.77 7.81
N THR A 7 3.60 12.54 8.88
CA THR A 7 3.83 11.40 9.78
C THR A 7 3.69 10.07 9.03
N GLY A 8 2.66 9.94 8.17
CA GLY A 8 2.44 8.75 7.35
C GLY A 8 3.62 8.43 6.43
N LEU A 9 4.18 9.46 5.77
CA LEU A 9 5.35 9.29 4.92
C LEU A 9 6.57 8.82 5.72
N ARG A 10 6.86 9.46 6.86
CA ARG A 10 8.01 9.07 7.71
C ARG A 10 7.87 7.64 8.23
N ASN A 11 6.71 7.27 8.75
CA ASN A 11 6.47 5.93 9.28
C ASN A 11 6.71 4.86 8.21
N LYS A 12 6.24 5.11 6.98
CA LYS A 12 6.40 4.20 5.86
C LYS A 12 7.85 4.07 5.38
N MET A 13 8.58 5.20 5.33
CA MET A 13 10.01 5.19 5.02
C MET A 13 10.84 4.44 6.07
N LEU A 14 10.45 4.54 7.35
CA LEU A 14 11.12 3.85 8.46
C LEU A 14 10.65 2.40 8.66
N GLY A 15 9.72 1.92 7.83
CA GLY A 15 9.17 0.56 7.94
C GLY A 15 8.33 0.33 9.22
N ILE A 16 7.88 1.41 9.87
CA ILE A 16 6.98 1.34 11.03
C ILE A 16 5.58 1.02 10.49
N ASN A 17 5.31 -0.28 10.38
CA ASN A 17 4.09 -0.79 9.77
C ASN A 17 3.29 -1.60 10.80
N THR A 18 2.13 -1.09 11.19
CA THR A 18 1.19 -1.78 12.09
C THR A 18 0.45 -2.87 11.33
N ASN A 19 0.19 -4.01 11.99
CA ASN A 19 -0.70 -5.03 11.43
C ASN A 19 -2.09 -4.43 11.17
N MET A 20 -2.64 -4.70 9.99
CA MET A 20 -3.85 -4.07 9.48
C MET A 20 -5.13 -4.83 9.82
N PHE A 21 -5.00 -6.00 10.45
CA PHE A 21 -6.12 -6.76 10.98
C PHE A 21 -5.70 -7.51 12.26
N THR A 22 -6.65 -8.07 12.98
CA THR A 22 -6.42 -8.76 14.25
C THR A 22 -6.69 -10.27 14.13
N ASN A 23 -6.28 -11.03 15.15
CA ASN A 23 -6.50 -12.48 15.23
C ASN A 23 -5.85 -13.31 14.12
N GLY A 24 -4.63 -12.95 13.72
CA GLY A 24 -3.81 -13.77 12.83
C GLY A 24 -3.12 -14.96 13.51
N THR A 25 -3.07 -14.96 14.84
CA THR A 25 -2.42 -16.00 15.67
C THR A 25 -3.38 -17.09 16.12
N PHE A 26 -4.69 -16.91 15.87
CA PHE A 26 -5.75 -17.85 16.24
C PHE A 26 -5.70 -18.31 17.71
N ALA A 27 -5.21 -17.45 18.61
CA ALA A 27 -4.85 -17.82 19.96
C ALA A 27 -6.04 -18.38 20.77
N SER A 28 -7.25 -17.86 20.58
CA SER A 28 -8.45 -18.26 21.32
C SER A 28 -9.62 -18.71 20.44
N ASP A 29 -9.74 -18.16 19.24
CA ASP A 29 -10.92 -18.31 18.40
C ASP A 29 -10.60 -18.10 16.91
N PHE A 30 -11.64 -18.12 16.07
CA PHE A 30 -11.57 -17.88 14.62
C PHE A 30 -12.25 -16.55 14.22
N THR A 31 -12.46 -15.65 15.18
CA THR A 31 -13.13 -14.35 14.97
C THR A 31 -12.34 -13.50 13.98
N GLY A 32 -13.04 -12.79 13.09
CA GLY A 32 -12.39 -11.99 12.05
C GLY A 32 -12.06 -12.79 10.79
N TRP A 33 -12.33 -14.10 10.79
CA TRP A 33 -12.21 -14.98 9.64
C TRP A 33 -13.54 -15.69 9.34
N SER A 34 -13.76 -16.01 8.07
CA SER A 34 -14.96 -16.69 7.57
C SER A 34 -14.56 -17.88 6.70
N GLN A 35 -15.22 -19.01 6.94
CA GLN A 35 -15.15 -20.17 6.04
C GLN A 35 -15.89 -19.86 4.74
N LEU A 36 -15.30 -20.23 3.60
CA LEU A 36 -15.94 -20.13 2.28
C LEU A 36 -16.31 -21.50 1.70
N SER A 37 -15.44 -22.49 1.84
CA SER A 37 -15.67 -23.85 1.36
C SER A 37 -14.86 -24.87 2.15
N GLY A 38 -15.19 -26.16 1.95
CA GLY A 38 -14.60 -27.24 2.73
C GLY A 38 -14.89 -27.07 4.22
N THR A 39 -13.93 -27.39 5.08
CA THR A 39 -13.99 -27.13 6.51
C THR A 39 -12.79 -26.30 6.92
N THR A 40 -13.00 -25.20 7.64
CA THR A 40 -11.93 -24.40 8.23
C THR A 40 -12.22 -24.11 9.69
N VAL A 41 -11.29 -24.50 10.56
CA VAL A 41 -11.47 -24.40 12.01
C VAL A 41 -10.19 -23.92 12.68
N ARG A 42 -10.35 -23.30 13.85
CA ARG A 42 -9.24 -23.14 14.79
C ARG A 42 -8.86 -24.50 15.37
N ASN A 43 -7.59 -24.87 15.27
CA ASN A 43 -6.99 -25.98 16.02
C ASN A 43 -6.32 -25.45 17.30
N SER A 44 -6.44 -26.18 18.42
CA SER A 44 -5.85 -25.83 19.72
C SER A 44 -4.46 -26.42 19.99
N GLY A 45 -3.86 -27.07 19.00
CA GLY A 45 -2.48 -27.52 19.09
C GLY A 45 -1.49 -26.35 19.11
N THR A 46 -0.22 -26.65 19.33
CA THR A 46 0.86 -25.67 19.25
C THR A 46 1.09 -25.27 17.80
N GLY A 47 0.82 -24.00 17.49
CA GLY A 47 1.06 -23.45 16.15
C GLY A 47 2.50 -22.98 15.97
N ALA A 48 2.71 -22.09 15.02
CA ALA A 48 4.02 -21.51 14.74
C ALA A 48 4.50 -20.66 15.93
N ASP A 49 5.82 -20.61 16.15
CA ASP A 49 6.45 -19.83 17.22
C ASP A 49 5.88 -20.09 18.64
N GLY A 50 5.26 -21.25 18.87
CA GLY A 50 4.66 -21.63 20.16
C GLY A 50 3.28 -21.03 20.42
N SER A 51 2.60 -20.52 19.39
CA SER A 51 1.23 -20.02 19.50
C SER A 51 0.26 -21.09 20.04
N ALA A 52 -0.79 -20.64 20.73
CA ALA A 52 -1.76 -21.52 21.39
C ALA A 52 -2.84 -22.10 20.44
N GLY A 53 -2.76 -21.78 19.14
CA GLY A 53 -3.68 -22.28 18.13
C GLY A 53 -3.24 -21.89 16.73
N PHE A 54 -3.93 -22.42 15.73
CA PHE A 54 -3.67 -22.12 14.31
C PHE A 54 -4.93 -22.41 13.47
N ALA A 55 -4.97 -21.89 12.25
CA ALA A 55 -6.03 -22.21 11.30
C ALA A 55 -5.75 -23.53 10.58
N SER A 56 -6.74 -24.42 10.57
CA SER A 56 -6.73 -25.67 9.80
C SER A 56 -7.73 -25.60 8.66
N CYS A 57 -7.29 -25.90 7.44
CA CYS A 57 -8.13 -26.04 6.26
C CYS A 57 -8.20 -27.49 5.82
N THR A 58 -9.40 -27.99 5.55
CA THR A 58 -9.61 -29.36 5.08
C THR A 58 -10.60 -29.38 3.93
N GLY A 59 -10.26 -30.09 2.84
CA GLY A 59 -11.18 -30.31 1.73
C GLY A 59 -12.42 -31.08 2.14
N SER A 60 -13.50 -31.03 1.35
CA SER A 60 -14.76 -31.74 1.62
C SER A 60 -14.97 -33.02 0.79
N GLY A 61 -14.01 -33.38 -0.05
CA GLY A 61 -14.18 -34.31 -1.17
C GLY A 61 -14.67 -33.63 -2.46
N ALA A 62 -15.44 -32.56 -2.35
CA ALA A 62 -16.04 -31.83 -3.49
C ALA A 62 -15.52 -30.41 -3.67
N ALA A 63 -14.95 -29.81 -2.62
CA ALA A 63 -14.40 -28.46 -2.64
C ALA A 63 -13.11 -28.40 -1.79
N VAL A 64 -12.26 -27.43 -2.11
CA VAL A 64 -11.08 -27.09 -1.30
C VAL A 64 -11.52 -26.57 0.07
N GLY A 65 -10.71 -26.79 1.10
CA GLY A 65 -10.85 -26.08 2.36
C GLY A 65 -10.40 -24.65 2.15
N LYS A 66 -11.27 -23.66 2.38
CA LYS A 66 -10.96 -22.25 2.12
C LYS A 66 -11.56 -21.34 3.17
N PHE A 67 -10.76 -20.41 3.67
CA PHE A 67 -11.20 -19.32 4.53
C PHE A 67 -10.65 -17.99 4.05
N THR A 68 -11.28 -16.92 4.52
CA THR A 68 -10.93 -15.54 4.18
C THR A 68 -11.15 -14.63 5.37
N THR A 69 -10.60 -13.42 5.34
CA THR A 69 -10.96 -12.38 6.30
C THR A 69 -12.47 -12.11 6.24
N ALA A 70 -13.13 -12.01 7.39
CA ALA A 70 -14.58 -11.88 7.48
C ALA A 70 -15.10 -10.54 6.95
N ALA A 71 -14.26 -9.50 7.05
CA ALA A 71 -14.50 -8.18 6.49
C ALA A 71 -13.39 -7.81 5.51
N ALA A 72 -13.70 -6.89 4.59
CA ALA A 72 -12.69 -6.30 3.72
C ALA A 72 -11.71 -5.47 4.54
N ILE A 73 -10.42 -5.63 4.26
CA ILE A 73 -9.34 -4.81 4.85
C ILE A 73 -9.13 -3.58 3.98
N THR A 74 -9.24 -2.40 4.57
CA THR A 74 -9.00 -1.12 3.88
C THR A 74 -7.53 -0.98 3.51
N VAL A 75 -7.26 -0.68 2.24
CA VAL A 75 -5.92 -0.46 1.69
C VAL A 75 -5.88 0.79 0.81
N LYS A 76 -4.68 1.28 0.53
CA LYS A 76 -4.41 2.38 -0.39
C LYS A 76 -4.10 1.84 -1.78
N SER A 77 -4.54 2.53 -2.82
CA SER A 77 -4.29 2.14 -4.22
C SER A 77 -2.84 2.38 -4.64
N ASN A 78 -2.35 1.58 -5.59
CA ASN A 78 -0.96 1.60 -6.09
C ASN A 78 0.15 1.45 -5.03
N GLN A 79 -0.17 0.96 -3.83
CA GLN A 79 0.78 0.80 -2.73
C GLN A 79 1.21 -0.65 -2.58
N LEU A 80 2.43 -0.83 -2.06
CA LEU A 80 2.96 -2.15 -1.72
C LEU A 80 2.53 -2.56 -0.30
N TYR A 81 2.10 -3.80 -0.19
CA TYR A 81 1.73 -4.45 1.06
C TYR A 81 2.51 -5.75 1.21
N ARG A 82 2.77 -6.11 2.45
CA ARG A 82 3.41 -7.37 2.83
C ARG A 82 2.42 -8.21 3.64
N VAL A 83 2.16 -9.42 3.17
CA VAL A 83 1.51 -10.47 3.95
C VAL A 83 2.58 -11.42 4.46
N SER A 84 2.62 -11.60 5.78
CA SER A 84 3.56 -12.50 6.45
C SER A 84 2.76 -13.51 7.25
N TYR A 85 3.11 -14.78 7.17
CA TYR A 85 2.40 -15.86 7.87
C TYR A 85 3.29 -17.10 7.93
N TYR A 86 2.90 -18.07 8.74
CA TYR A 86 3.49 -19.40 8.70
C TYR A 86 2.55 -20.38 8.00
N TYR A 87 3.13 -21.27 7.20
CA TYR A 87 2.46 -22.38 6.56
C TYR A 87 3.07 -23.69 7.05
N GLN A 88 2.23 -24.71 7.23
CA GLN A 88 2.69 -26.07 7.43
C GLN A 88 1.86 -27.04 6.58
N LYS A 89 2.57 -27.94 5.88
CA LYS A 89 1.99 -29.16 5.33
C LYS A 89 1.98 -30.24 6.43
N PRO A 90 0.83 -30.77 6.87
CA PRO A 90 0.79 -31.82 7.90
C PRO A 90 1.43 -33.12 7.43
N VAL A 91 1.92 -33.95 8.35
CA VAL A 91 2.52 -35.27 8.01
C VAL A 91 1.50 -36.27 7.47
N SER A 92 0.25 -36.16 7.89
CA SER A 92 -0.84 -37.04 7.47
C SER A 92 -1.91 -36.21 6.76
N GLY A 93 -2.30 -36.64 5.56
CA GLY A 93 -3.26 -35.92 4.72
C GLY A 93 -2.77 -34.56 4.21
N GLY A 94 -1.49 -34.22 4.42
CA GLY A 94 -0.98 -32.91 4.09
C GLY A 94 -0.90 -32.66 2.61
N VAL A 95 -1.46 -31.53 2.18
CA VAL A 95 -1.40 -31.05 0.80
C VAL A 95 -0.81 -29.64 0.73
N SER A 96 -0.45 -29.21 -0.48
CA SER A 96 0.00 -27.84 -0.71
C SER A 96 -1.08 -26.84 -0.29
N GLY A 97 -0.67 -25.72 0.28
CA GLY A 97 -1.56 -24.62 0.65
C GLY A 97 -1.43 -23.47 -0.32
N LYS A 98 -2.43 -22.60 -0.39
CA LYS A 98 -2.33 -21.34 -1.12
C LYS A 98 -2.60 -20.15 -0.25
N CYS A 99 -1.93 -19.04 -0.56
CA CYS A 99 -2.30 -17.70 -0.11
C CYS A 99 -2.76 -16.91 -1.32
N MET A 100 -3.90 -16.25 -1.17
CA MET A 100 -4.53 -15.45 -2.21
C MET A 100 -4.92 -14.09 -1.66
N VAL A 101 -4.84 -13.07 -2.52
CA VAL A 101 -5.30 -11.73 -2.22
C VAL A 101 -6.17 -11.24 -3.37
N GLY A 102 -7.35 -10.74 -3.04
CA GLY A 102 -8.30 -10.19 -4.00
C GLY A 102 -9.13 -9.06 -3.40
N SER A 103 -9.84 -8.33 -4.24
CA SER A 103 -10.79 -7.26 -3.91
C SER A 103 -12.16 -7.78 -3.49
N THR A 104 -12.40 -9.08 -3.71
CA THR A 104 -13.61 -9.78 -3.28
C THR A 104 -13.25 -10.96 -2.37
N SER A 105 -14.21 -11.38 -1.56
CA SER A 105 -14.08 -12.54 -0.67
C SER A 105 -13.68 -13.79 -1.46
N GLY A 106 -12.51 -14.37 -1.17
CA GLY A 106 -11.98 -15.53 -1.88
C GLY A 106 -11.26 -15.25 -3.20
N GLY A 107 -11.16 -13.99 -3.62
CA GLY A 107 -10.47 -13.56 -4.84
C GLY A 107 -8.95 -13.70 -4.78
N ASN A 108 -8.31 -13.72 -5.94
CA ASN A 108 -6.87 -14.00 -6.12
C ASN A 108 -6.19 -13.08 -7.16
N GLU A 109 -6.87 -12.03 -7.63
CA GLU A 109 -6.40 -11.21 -8.74
C GLU A 109 -5.20 -10.31 -8.41
N LEU A 110 -4.88 -10.11 -7.12
CA LEU A 110 -3.71 -9.33 -6.68
C LEU A 110 -2.51 -10.22 -6.32
N LEU A 111 -2.78 -11.44 -5.86
CA LEU A 111 -1.77 -12.42 -5.48
C LEU A 111 -2.38 -13.81 -5.47
N GLU A 112 -1.67 -14.79 -6.04
CA GLU A 112 -1.89 -16.22 -5.80
C GLU A 112 -0.53 -16.90 -5.69
N VAL A 113 -0.26 -17.54 -4.55
CA VAL A 113 0.99 -18.28 -4.35
C VAL A 113 0.68 -19.63 -3.71
N ILE A 114 1.20 -20.69 -4.33
CA ILE A 114 1.13 -22.07 -3.84
C ILE A 114 2.37 -22.38 -3.01
N HIS A 115 2.19 -23.05 -1.87
CA HIS A 115 3.25 -23.51 -0.97
C HIS A 115 3.23 -25.02 -0.87
N ASP A 116 4.37 -25.66 -1.13
CA ASP A 116 4.53 -27.11 -1.05
C ASP A 116 5.78 -27.51 -0.26
N ASP A 117 5.93 -26.95 0.94
CA ASP A 117 7.06 -27.21 1.83
C ASP A 117 7.08 -28.65 2.37
N ALA A 118 8.18 -29.04 2.99
CA ALA A 118 8.30 -30.33 3.66
C ALA A 118 7.23 -30.51 4.76
N ALA A 119 6.73 -31.74 4.91
CA ALA A 119 5.68 -32.02 5.88
C ALA A 119 6.17 -31.95 7.33
N GLY A 120 5.30 -31.51 8.25
CA GLY A 120 5.50 -31.48 9.69
C GLY A 120 6.31 -30.28 10.21
N SER A 121 6.70 -29.33 9.36
CA SER A 121 7.47 -28.14 9.75
C SER A 121 6.71 -26.86 9.43
N TRP A 122 6.68 -25.93 10.38
CA TRP A 122 6.21 -24.57 10.13
C TRP A 122 7.27 -23.78 9.36
N VAL A 123 6.87 -23.19 8.23
CA VAL A 123 7.74 -22.38 7.37
C VAL A 123 7.15 -20.99 7.25
N LYS A 124 7.93 -19.98 7.63
CA LYS A 124 7.55 -18.58 7.46
C LYS A 124 7.51 -18.20 5.99
N LYS A 125 6.46 -17.49 5.60
CA LYS A 125 6.24 -16.92 4.28
C LYS A 125 6.12 -15.42 4.40
N ASP A 126 6.81 -14.72 3.51
CA ASP A 126 6.78 -13.28 3.37
C ASP A 126 6.52 -12.95 1.91
N LEU A 127 5.31 -12.49 1.60
CA LEU A 127 4.89 -12.17 0.25
C LEU A 127 4.59 -10.68 0.15
N VAL A 128 5.02 -10.07 -0.96
CA VAL A 128 4.76 -8.65 -1.26
C VAL A 128 3.90 -8.57 -2.50
N PHE A 129 2.84 -7.76 -2.45
CA PHE A 129 1.96 -7.49 -3.59
C PHE A 129 1.67 -6.00 -3.68
N ARG A 130 1.19 -5.57 -4.86
CA ARG A 130 0.78 -4.19 -5.13
C ARG A 130 -0.72 -4.12 -5.36
N THR A 131 -1.37 -3.14 -4.75
CA THR A 131 -2.78 -2.83 -5.03
C THR A 131 -2.94 -2.18 -6.40
N GLY A 132 -4.05 -2.46 -7.08
CA GLY A 132 -4.40 -1.81 -8.35
C GLY A 132 -4.76 -0.34 -8.17
N SER A 133 -4.98 0.36 -9.29
CA SER A 133 -5.29 1.80 -9.30
C SER A 133 -6.61 2.18 -8.63
N SER A 134 -7.56 1.24 -8.55
CA SER A 134 -8.89 1.41 -7.93
C SER A 134 -9.08 0.56 -6.68
N THR A 135 -8.07 -0.21 -6.27
CA THR A 135 -8.18 -1.10 -5.10
C THR A 135 -8.09 -0.30 -3.81
N THR A 136 -9.22 -0.19 -3.10
CA THR A 136 -9.33 0.47 -1.79
C THR A 136 -9.62 -0.49 -0.64
N SER A 137 -9.94 -1.74 -0.98
CA SER A 137 -10.16 -2.81 -0.01
C SER A 137 -9.76 -4.15 -0.61
N ILE A 138 -9.36 -5.08 0.26
CA ILE A 138 -8.96 -6.44 -0.12
C ILE A 138 -9.46 -7.47 0.89
N TYR A 139 -9.39 -8.72 0.50
CA TYR A 139 -9.57 -9.89 1.34
C TYR A 139 -8.29 -10.74 1.24
N LEU A 140 -7.85 -11.26 2.39
CA LEU A 140 -6.81 -12.29 2.43
C LEU A 140 -7.50 -13.63 2.52
N SER A 141 -7.14 -14.56 1.65
CA SER A 141 -7.73 -15.89 1.60
C SER A 141 -6.67 -16.96 1.56
N PHE A 142 -7.00 -18.10 2.14
CA PHE A 142 -6.10 -19.26 2.20
C PHE A 142 -6.89 -20.51 1.88
N GLU A 143 -6.29 -21.43 1.14
CA GLU A 143 -6.95 -22.68 0.73
C GLU A 143 -6.02 -23.88 0.67
N THR A 144 -6.60 -25.08 0.67
CA THR A 144 -5.94 -26.31 0.23
C THR A 144 -5.79 -26.31 -1.30
N SER A 145 -4.75 -26.96 -1.83
CA SER A 145 -4.53 -27.09 -3.28
C SER A 145 -5.46 -28.11 -3.95
N SER A 146 -6.15 -28.92 -3.16
CA SER A 146 -6.97 -30.03 -3.63
C SER A 146 -8.21 -30.21 -2.75
N THR A 147 -9.18 -30.96 -3.26
CA THR A 147 -10.53 -31.04 -2.69
C THR A 147 -10.76 -32.27 -1.82
N GLY A 148 -9.79 -33.18 -1.65
CA GLY A 148 -9.99 -34.44 -0.93
C GLY A 148 -10.44 -34.23 0.52
N ALA A 149 -11.31 -35.12 1.02
CA ALA A 149 -11.89 -34.99 2.36
C ALA A 149 -10.87 -35.11 3.51
N SER A 150 -9.67 -35.62 3.21
CA SER A 150 -8.54 -35.72 4.15
C SER A 150 -7.40 -34.76 3.79
N ASP A 151 -7.55 -33.97 2.72
CA ASP A 151 -6.54 -33.05 2.26
C ASP A 151 -6.52 -31.85 3.19
N VAL A 152 -5.41 -31.63 3.88
CA VAL A 152 -5.30 -30.64 4.95
C VAL A 152 -4.05 -29.77 4.82
N CYS A 153 -4.17 -28.51 5.20
CA CYS A 153 -3.03 -27.59 5.39
C CYS A 153 -3.29 -26.61 6.53
N TYR A 154 -2.21 -26.09 7.12
CA TYR A 154 -2.27 -25.21 8.28
C TYR A 154 -1.64 -23.84 8.01
N PHE A 155 -2.23 -22.80 8.61
CA PHE A 155 -1.76 -21.43 8.55
C PHE A 155 -1.79 -20.78 9.94
N ASP A 156 -0.82 -19.92 10.22
CA ASP A 156 -0.71 -19.25 11.52
C ASP A 156 0.05 -17.93 11.43
N GLU A 157 0.00 -17.14 12.50
CA GLU A 157 0.73 -15.87 12.69
C GLU A 157 0.58 -14.93 11.48
N ILE A 158 -0.66 -14.84 10.97
CA ILE A 158 -0.97 -14.10 9.75
C ILE A 158 -0.98 -12.59 10.06
N THR A 159 -0.20 -11.84 9.32
CA THR A 159 -0.13 -10.39 9.43
C THR A 159 -0.16 -9.76 8.05
N LEU A 160 -0.77 -8.59 7.97
CA LEU A 160 -0.75 -7.75 6.79
C LEU A 160 -0.31 -6.37 7.22
N SER A 161 0.69 -5.84 6.55
CA SER A 161 1.24 -4.54 6.86
C SER A 161 1.60 -3.81 5.56
N HIS A 162 1.74 -2.49 5.62
CA HIS A 162 2.41 -1.78 4.53
C HIS A 162 3.81 -2.39 4.33
N ALA A 163 4.24 -2.55 3.08
CA ALA A 163 5.63 -2.89 2.83
C ALA A 163 6.50 -1.64 3.02
N ALA A 164 7.71 -1.80 3.56
CA ALA A 164 8.71 -0.75 3.47
C ALA A 164 8.97 -0.43 1.99
N ALA A 165 9.00 0.85 1.65
CA ALA A 165 9.05 1.31 0.27
C ALA A 165 9.92 2.55 0.16
N SER A 166 10.63 2.68 -0.96
CA SER A 166 11.36 3.91 -1.30
C SER A 166 10.37 5.06 -1.52
N VAL A 167 10.83 6.31 -1.44
CA VAL A 167 9.99 7.47 -1.74
C VAL A 167 9.44 7.45 -3.18
N GLN A 168 10.20 6.90 -4.12
CA GLN A 168 9.75 6.62 -5.48
C GLN A 168 8.51 5.73 -5.50
N GLU A 169 8.52 4.65 -4.71
CA GLU A 169 7.40 3.72 -4.62
C GLU A 169 6.20 4.28 -3.86
N ILE A 170 6.45 5.01 -2.77
CA ILE A 170 5.39 5.63 -1.97
C ILE A 170 4.58 6.63 -2.81
N PHE A 171 5.24 7.46 -3.61
CA PHE A 171 4.58 8.46 -4.45
C PHE A 171 4.31 8.01 -5.88
N ARG A 172 4.51 6.72 -6.19
CA ARG A 172 4.20 6.19 -7.52
C ARG A 172 2.72 6.43 -7.84
N LYS A 173 2.47 7.04 -9.00
CA LYS A 173 1.13 7.47 -9.45
C LYS A 173 0.46 8.52 -8.56
N GLY A 174 1.25 9.24 -7.77
CA GLY A 174 0.79 10.39 -7.00
C GLY A 174 0.60 11.65 -7.85
N PHE A 175 0.35 12.78 -7.20
CA PHE A 175 0.09 14.07 -7.85
C PHE A 175 0.79 15.21 -7.11
N ILE A 176 1.16 16.27 -7.84
CA ILE A 176 1.57 17.54 -7.24
C ILE A 176 0.39 18.51 -7.31
N LYS A 177 0.00 19.07 -6.18
CA LYS A 177 -1.05 20.09 -6.06
C LYS A 177 -0.40 21.42 -5.68
N ILE A 178 -0.65 22.47 -6.46
CA ILE A 178 -0.07 23.81 -6.30
C ILE A 178 -1.11 24.75 -5.72
N TYR A 179 -0.74 25.51 -4.69
CA TYR A 179 -1.65 26.36 -3.92
C TYR A 179 -1.13 27.79 -3.78
N THR A 180 -2.05 28.73 -3.50
CA THR A 180 -1.70 30.09 -3.05
C THR A 180 -1.26 30.11 -1.58
N GLY A 181 -0.62 31.22 -1.18
CA GLY A 181 -0.29 31.47 0.22
C GLY A 181 0.90 30.66 0.73
N SER A 182 1.00 30.48 2.04
CA SER A 182 2.05 29.68 2.67
C SER A 182 1.58 28.24 2.93
N GLN A 183 2.55 27.32 2.89
CA GLN A 183 2.33 25.92 3.27
C GLN A 183 1.83 25.79 4.72
N PRO A 184 0.96 24.80 5.02
CA PRO A 184 0.48 24.53 6.37
C PRO A 184 1.61 24.26 7.36
N THR A 185 1.36 24.42 8.66
CA THR A 185 2.33 24.17 9.74
C THR A 185 3.00 22.82 9.62
N THR A 186 2.21 21.77 9.35
CA THR A 186 2.69 20.42 9.11
C THR A 186 2.05 19.84 7.86
N SER A 187 2.71 18.85 7.26
CA SER A 187 2.14 18.13 6.10
C SER A 187 1.00 17.17 6.46
N ASN A 188 0.68 17.04 7.75
CA ASN A 188 -0.51 16.32 8.21
C ASN A 188 -1.77 17.19 8.09
N ASP A 189 -1.62 18.52 8.20
CA ASP A 189 -2.74 19.46 8.20
C ASP A 189 -3.43 19.53 6.82
N ALA A 190 -4.70 19.92 6.82
CA ALA A 190 -5.42 20.20 5.58
C ALA A 190 -4.71 21.30 4.76
N PRO A 191 -4.77 21.26 3.41
CA PRO A 191 -4.17 22.29 2.58
C PRO A 191 -4.71 23.70 2.92
N THR A 192 -3.81 24.68 2.93
CA THR A 192 -4.13 26.11 3.11
C THR A 192 -4.14 26.84 1.76
N GLY A 193 -4.89 27.93 1.67
CA GLY A 193 -5.01 28.72 0.45
C GLY A 193 -5.89 28.07 -0.62
N THR A 194 -5.81 28.60 -1.83
CA THR A 194 -6.61 28.17 -2.98
C THR A 194 -5.81 27.21 -3.84
N LEU A 195 -6.39 26.06 -4.21
CA LEU A 195 -5.81 25.16 -5.20
C LEU A 195 -5.76 25.87 -6.57
N LEU A 196 -4.57 26.01 -7.14
CA LEU A 196 -4.35 26.63 -8.44
C LEU A 196 -4.28 25.58 -9.54
N CYS A 197 -3.56 24.47 -9.32
CA CYS A 197 -3.33 23.46 -10.35
C CYS A 197 -3.00 22.10 -9.74
N THR A 198 -3.46 21.02 -10.37
CA THR A 198 -2.99 19.64 -10.11
C THR A 198 -2.18 19.19 -11.31
N ILE A 199 -1.00 18.63 -11.04
CA ILE A 199 -0.04 18.19 -12.06
C ILE A 199 -0.13 16.68 -12.25
N TYR A 200 -0.18 16.28 -13.52
CA TYR A 200 -0.33 14.92 -14.03
C TYR A 200 0.83 14.59 -14.98
N SER A 201 1.12 13.31 -15.18
CA SER A 201 2.20 12.87 -16.08
C SER A 201 1.86 13.04 -17.57
N ASP A 202 0.57 13.17 -17.88
CA ASP A 202 -0.01 13.34 -19.22
C ASP A 202 -0.75 14.68 -19.40
N GLY A 203 -0.69 15.56 -18.39
CA GLY A 203 -1.39 16.84 -18.38
C GLY A 203 -2.87 16.81 -17.98
N SER A 204 -3.45 15.64 -17.72
CA SER A 204 -4.91 15.51 -17.53
C SER A 204 -5.32 14.62 -16.36
N ALA A 205 -4.82 13.38 -16.28
CA ALA A 205 -5.36 12.39 -15.35
C ALA A 205 -4.32 11.38 -14.83
N ALA A 206 -3.27 11.07 -15.59
CA ALA A 206 -2.32 10.06 -15.19
C ALA A 206 -1.43 10.54 -14.02
N GLY A 207 -1.29 9.66 -13.01
CA GLY A 207 -0.41 9.92 -11.87
C GLY A 207 1.07 9.91 -12.24
N LEU A 208 1.83 10.72 -11.50
CA LEU A 208 3.26 10.98 -11.70
C LEU A 208 4.12 9.74 -11.45
N THR A 209 5.23 9.60 -12.18
CA THR A 209 6.28 8.64 -11.84
C THR A 209 7.63 9.30 -11.70
N PHE A 210 8.45 8.77 -10.79
CA PHE A 210 9.83 9.20 -10.63
C PHE A 210 10.77 8.20 -11.30
N GLY A 211 11.85 8.73 -11.86
CA GLY A 211 12.94 7.92 -12.39
C GLY A 211 13.77 7.29 -11.27
N ASP A 212 14.80 6.56 -11.66
CA ASP A 212 15.72 5.96 -10.69
C ASP A 212 16.46 7.05 -9.92
N SER A 213 16.56 6.86 -8.60
CA SER A 213 17.32 7.78 -7.76
C SER A 213 18.81 7.62 -8.01
N SER A 214 19.55 8.73 -8.02
CA SER A 214 21.01 8.75 -8.09
C SER A 214 21.56 9.78 -7.10
N ALA A 215 22.62 9.41 -6.36
CA ALA A 215 23.27 10.28 -5.39
C ALA A 215 22.31 10.98 -4.39
N GLY A 216 21.29 10.26 -3.90
CA GLY A 216 20.30 10.81 -2.95
C GLY A 216 19.25 11.72 -3.59
N VAL A 217 19.25 11.88 -4.92
CA VAL A 217 18.30 12.70 -5.66
C VAL A 217 17.32 11.80 -6.41
N LEU A 218 16.03 11.98 -6.15
CA LEU A 218 14.93 11.36 -6.87
C LEU A 218 14.32 12.38 -7.83
N ALA A 219 14.49 12.17 -9.14
CA ALA A 219 14.03 13.10 -10.16
C ALA A 219 12.75 12.64 -10.85
N LYS A 220 12.00 13.61 -11.38
CA LYS A 220 10.92 13.37 -12.34
C LYS A 220 11.38 12.41 -13.47
N THR A 221 10.53 11.46 -13.87
CA THR A 221 10.81 10.57 -15.01
C THR A 221 11.06 11.35 -16.31
N VAL A 222 12.10 10.94 -17.02
CA VAL A 222 12.41 11.43 -18.38
C VAL A 222 11.34 10.91 -19.34
N GLY A 223 10.78 11.79 -20.17
CA GLY A 223 9.76 11.44 -21.17
C GLY A 223 8.31 11.65 -20.73
N GLU A 224 8.04 11.84 -19.43
CA GLU A 224 6.71 12.31 -18.99
C GLU A 224 6.59 13.82 -19.18
N THR A 225 5.41 14.32 -19.55
CA THR A 225 5.14 15.76 -19.60
C THR A 225 4.33 16.12 -18.38
N TRP A 226 5.02 16.45 -17.29
CA TRP A 226 4.36 16.84 -16.05
C TRP A 226 3.69 18.20 -16.23
N SER A 227 2.37 18.19 -16.40
CA SER A 227 1.59 19.41 -16.59
C SER A 227 0.19 19.30 -16.00
N GLY A 228 -0.51 20.43 -15.98
CA GLY A 228 -1.91 20.49 -15.59
C GLY A 228 -2.53 21.82 -15.97
N THR A 229 -3.85 21.84 -16.15
CA THR A 229 -4.59 23.07 -16.41
C THR A 229 -4.94 23.75 -15.09
N ALA A 230 -4.66 25.05 -14.99
CA ALA A 230 -5.00 25.83 -13.81
C ALA A 230 -6.52 25.94 -13.63
N VAL A 231 -7.00 25.70 -12.41
CA VAL A 231 -8.43 25.80 -12.04
C VAL A 231 -8.78 27.13 -11.40
N ALA A 232 -7.78 27.93 -11.01
CA ALA A 232 -7.96 29.25 -10.42
C ALA A 232 -6.81 30.20 -10.79
N THR A 233 -7.09 31.49 -10.76
CA THR A 233 -6.09 32.55 -10.90
C THR A 233 -5.51 32.91 -9.54
N GLY A 234 -4.18 33.03 -9.44
CA GLY A 234 -3.52 33.45 -8.22
C GLY A 234 -1.99 33.36 -8.29
N THR A 235 -1.33 33.67 -7.18
CA THR A 235 0.12 33.51 -7.07
C THR A 235 0.45 32.22 -6.33
N ALA A 236 1.14 31.29 -7.01
CA ALA A 236 1.62 30.06 -6.42
C ALA A 236 2.64 30.35 -5.33
N GLY A 237 2.39 29.86 -4.12
CA GLY A 237 3.28 30.03 -2.98
C GLY A 237 3.83 28.72 -2.42
N TRP A 238 3.10 27.61 -2.59
CA TRP A 238 3.54 26.30 -2.13
C TRP A 238 2.92 25.16 -2.93
N PHE A 239 3.48 23.96 -2.79
CA PHE A 239 2.95 22.74 -3.38
C PHE A 239 2.92 21.60 -2.36
N ARG A 240 2.05 20.63 -2.62
CA ARG A 240 1.99 19.35 -1.93
C ARG A 240 2.12 18.22 -2.95
N LEU A 241 3.09 17.33 -2.75
CA LEU A 241 3.13 16.02 -3.38
C LEU A 241 2.31 15.05 -2.53
N VAL A 242 1.36 14.34 -3.16
CA VAL A 242 0.46 13.39 -2.51
C VAL A 242 0.57 12.01 -3.13
N ALA A 243 0.40 10.96 -2.33
CA ALA A 243 0.13 9.62 -2.84
C ALA A 243 -1.23 9.57 -3.58
N PRO A 244 -1.45 8.62 -4.51
CA PRO A 244 -2.67 8.57 -5.32
C PRO A 244 -3.98 8.51 -4.51
N SER A 245 -3.93 7.93 -3.31
CA SER A 245 -5.10 7.73 -2.45
C SER A 245 -5.27 8.80 -1.36
N ASP A 246 -4.67 9.97 -1.52
CA ASP A 246 -4.72 11.05 -0.54
C ASP A 246 -6.14 11.59 -0.31
N GLY A 247 -6.55 11.69 0.96
CA GLY A 247 -7.90 12.11 1.33
C GLY A 247 -8.16 13.62 1.33
N GLY A 248 -7.14 14.46 1.08
CA GLY A 248 -7.27 15.92 1.01
C GLY A 248 -7.60 16.65 2.32
N SER A 249 -7.86 15.93 3.42
CA SER A 249 -8.18 16.47 4.75
C SER A 249 -7.01 16.29 5.73
N SER A 250 -7.12 16.77 6.97
CA SER A 250 -6.11 16.50 8.00
C SER A 250 -5.94 14.98 8.20
N SER A 251 -4.71 14.48 8.15
CA SER A 251 -4.41 13.05 8.22
C SER A 251 -3.00 12.79 8.76
N GLN A 252 -2.89 11.81 9.65
CA GLN A 252 -1.60 11.32 10.17
C GLN A 252 -1.07 10.12 9.39
N THR A 253 -1.88 9.51 8.52
CA THR A 253 -1.55 8.30 7.77
C THR A 253 -1.33 8.55 6.28
N ASP A 254 -1.72 9.71 5.76
CA ASP A 254 -1.48 10.08 4.37
C ASP A 254 -0.03 10.47 4.13
N GLU A 255 0.53 9.94 3.04
CA GLU A 255 1.87 10.20 2.60
C GLU A 255 1.87 11.50 1.79
N ARG A 256 2.45 12.55 2.39
CA ARG A 256 2.49 13.91 1.83
C ARG A 256 3.84 14.53 2.04
N LEU A 257 4.20 15.39 1.10
CA LEU A 257 5.41 16.18 1.13
C LEU A 257 5.11 17.61 0.67
N ASP A 258 5.43 18.59 1.51
CA ASP A 258 5.20 20.01 1.20
C ASP A 258 6.51 20.73 0.90
N GLY A 259 6.44 21.63 -0.06
CA GLY A 259 7.53 22.53 -0.41
C GLY A 259 7.03 23.89 -0.88
N SER A 260 7.94 24.87 -0.88
CA SER A 260 7.66 26.21 -1.38
C SER A 260 7.74 26.27 -2.91
N VAL A 261 7.05 27.24 -3.48
CA VAL A 261 7.11 27.57 -4.91
C VAL A 261 7.69 28.98 -5.08
N ALA A 262 8.67 29.13 -5.96
CA ALA A 262 9.24 30.42 -6.34
C ALA A 262 9.78 30.37 -7.78
N THR A 263 10.36 31.47 -8.26
CA THR A 263 11.09 31.49 -9.53
C THR A 263 12.54 31.00 -9.40
N SER A 264 13.08 31.00 -8.18
CA SER A 264 14.40 30.48 -7.86
C SER A 264 14.52 30.16 -6.36
N GLY A 265 15.43 29.25 -6.00
CA GLY A 265 15.76 28.93 -4.60
C GLY A 265 14.67 28.19 -3.81
N ALA A 266 13.58 27.79 -4.46
CA ALA A 266 12.52 26.98 -3.87
C ALA A 266 12.65 25.50 -4.25
N GLN A 267 11.88 24.64 -3.57
CA GLN A 267 11.87 23.20 -3.88
C GLN A 267 11.10 22.89 -5.17
N LEU A 268 10.17 23.76 -5.59
CA LEU A 268 9.62 23.78 -6.94
C LEU A 268 9.86 25.17 -7.54
N ASN A 269 10.73 25.22 -8.55
CA ASN A 269 11.00 26.45 -9.29
C ASN A 269 10.14 26.50 -10.56
N MET A 270 9.40 27.59 -10.73
CA MET A 270 8.56 27.85 -11.90
C MET A 270 9.09 29.05 -12.68
N SER A 271 8.81 29.13 -13.98
CA SER A 271 9.17 30.31 -14.78
C SER A 271 8.42 31.57 -14.33
N SER A 272 7.20 31.41 -13.81
CA SER A 272 6.37 32.44 -13.18
C SER A 272 5.55 31.83 -12.06
N THR A 273 5.36 32.55 -10.96
CA THR A 273 4.43 32.16 -9.90
C THR A 273 3.02 32.71 -10.12
N SER A 274 2.83 33.65 -11.04
CA SER A 274 1.51 34.15 -11.41
C SER A 274 0.82 33.17 -12.36
N ILE A 275 -0.24 32.54 -11.87
CA ILE A 275 -1.04 31.55 -12.61
C ILE A 275 -2.39 32.18 -12.96
N SER A 276 -2.80 32.04 -14.21
CA SER A 276 -4.14 32.38 -14.69
C SER A 276 -4.98 31.13 -14.85
N SER A 277 -6.25 31.18 -14.47
CA SER A 277 -7.20 30.08 -14.70
C SER A 277 -7.25 29.70 -16.19
N GLY A 278 -7.32 28.40 -16.47
CA GLY A 278 -7.28 27.83 -17.83
C GLY A 278 -5.88 27.74 -18.45
N ALA A 279 -4.85 28.37 -17.87
CA ALA A 279 -3.49 28.25 -18.38
C ALA A 279 -2.87 26.90 -18.00
N VAL A 280 -2.22 26.25 -18.96
CA VAL A 280 -1.45 25.02 -18.71
C VAL A 280 -0.16 25.38 -17.98
N GLN A 281 0.04 24.76 -16.82
CA GLN A 281 1.28 24.83 -16.05
C GLN A 281 2.09 23.57 -16.32
N THR A 282 3.38 23.73 -16.63
CA THR A 282 4.29 22.61 -16.91
C THR A 282 5.46 22.64 -15.93
N ILE A 283 5.78 21.47 -15.38
CA ILE A 283 6.94 21.27 -14.52
C ILE A 283 8.05 20.61 -15.35
N SER A 284 9.00 21.42 -15.80
CA SER A 284 10.15 20.95 -16.60
C SER A 284 11.15 20.16 -15.76
N THR A 285 11.36 20.57 -14.50
CA THR A 285 12.27 19.90 -13.57
C THR A 285 11.61 19.78 -12.21
N PHE A 286 11.78 18.61 -11.59
CA PHE A 286 11.40 18.37 -10.21
C PHE A 286 12.32 17.30 -9.64
N SER A 287 12.80 17.54 -8.42
CA SER A 287 13.60 16.57 -7.72
C SER A 287 13.36 16.64 -6.22
N ILE A 288 13.41 15.49 -5.57
CA ILE A 288 13.42 15.35 -4.13
C ILE A 288 14.84 14.94 -3.76
N THR A 289 15.52 15.77 -2.99
CA THR A 289 16.83 15.43 -2.43
C THR A 289 16.63 14.92 -1.01
N MET A 290 17.07 13.70 -0.75
CA MET A 290 17.30 13.25 0.61
C MET A 290 18.67 13.78 1.05
N PRO A 291 18.77 14.39 2.25
CA PRO A 291 20.06 14.85 2.73
C PRO A 291 21.05 13.69 2.73
N ALA A 292 22.22 13.92 2.14
CA ALA A 292 23.39 13.12 2.46
C ALA A 292 23.73 13.40 3.92
N GLU A 293 24.05 12.32 4.65
CA GLU A 293 24.49 12.25 6.06
C GLU A 293 24.67 13.58 6.83
#